data_AF-A0A7S2FDP1-F1
#
_entry.id   AF-A0A7S2FDP1-F1
#
_cell.length_a   1.000
_cell.length_b   1.000
_cell.length_c   1.000
_cell.angle_alpha   90.00
_cell.angle_beta   90.00
_cell.angle_gamma   90.00
#
_symmetry.space_group_name_H-M   'P 1'
#
loop_
_entity.id
_entity.type
_entity.pdbx_description
1 polymer ?
#
loop_
_entity_poly.entity_id
_entity_poly.type
_entity_poly.pdbx_seq_one_letter_code
_entity_poly.pdbx_strand_id
1 'polypeptide(L)'
;DVLVSVVPPATGHRPAVDLCCVLDVSMSMGRQCTTGDAKSSGLSILDVVKHAFKTIAHSLNSKDRLSLVTYSSTASVKIKPTSMNEAGLKEVQRVIDTLQHGGETNLWDGLYEGMELLSNPESSDV
;
A
#
# COMPACT_ATOMS: atom_id res chain seq x y z
N ASP A 1 -6.71 46.11 -11.39
CA ASP A 1 -6.56 44.73 -10.89
C ASP A 1 -5.13 44.46 -10.46
N VAL A 2 -4.97 43.88 -9.27
CA VAL A 2 -3.66 43.47 -8.74
C VAL A 2 -3.69 41.95 -8.62
N LEU A 3 -2.76 41.29 -9.33
CA LEU A 3 -2.54 39.85 -9.23
C LEU A 3 -1.36 39.61 -8.28
N VAL A 4 -1.58 38.80 -7.25
CA VAL A 4 -0.51 38.33 -6.37
C VAL A 4 -0.33 36.83 -6.60
N SER A 5 0.89 36.41 -6.90
CA SER A 5 1.29 35.01 -7.07
C SER A 5 2.27 34.64 -5.98
N VAL A 6 1.99 33.56 -5.24
CA VAL A 6 2.87 33.02 -4.21
C VAL A 6 3.37 31.66 -4.70
N VAL A 7 4.69 31.48 -4.72
CA VAL A 7 5.34 30.23 -5.11
C VAL A 7 6.01 29.63 -3.88
N PRO A 8 5.77 28.35 -3.53
CA PRO A 8 6.49 27.69 -2.45
C PRO A 8 8.00 27.75 -2.69
N PRO A 9 8.83 27.83 -1.63
CA PRO A 9 10.28 27.79 -1.79
C PRO A 9 10.70 26.53 -2.53
N ALA A 10 11.40 26.67 -3.66
CA ALA A 10 11.93 25.54 -4.44
C ALA A 10 13.06 24.80 -3.71
N THR A 11 13.53 25.35 -2.59
CA THR A 11 14.66 24.85 -1.82
C THR A 11 14.19 23.98 -0.66
N GLY A 12 14.40 22.67 -0.79
CA GLY A 12 14.19 21.69 0.28
C GLY A 12 14.15 20.28 -0.29
N HIS A 13 14.78 19.33 0.39
CA HIS A 13 14.54 17.92 0.11
C HIS A 13 13.30 17.49 0.88
N ARG A 14 12.39 16.77 0.23
CA ARG A 14 11.27 16.10 0.92
C ARG A 14 11.87 15.21 2.04
N PRO A 15 11.34 15.27 3.28
CA PRO A 15 11.76 14.36 4.33
C PRO A 15 11.43 12.91 3.95
N ALA A 16 12.25 11.97 4.41
CA ALA A 16 11.95 10.55 4.28
C ALA A 16 10.62 10.23 5.00
N VAL A 17 9.86 9.30 4.44
CA VAL A 17 8.60 8.84 5.06
C VAL A 17 8.61 7.33 5.30
N ASP A 18 7.88 6.93 6.33
CA ASP A 18 7.51 5.54 6.58
C ASP A 18 6.03 5.37 6.24
N LEU A 19 5.73 4.58 5.21
CA LEU A 19 4.37 4.34 4.75
C LEU A 19 3.97 2.89 5.04
N CYS A 20 2.93 2.69 5.84
CA CYS A 20 2.30 1.37 6.00
C CYS A 20 0.98 1.34 5.25
N CYS A 21 0.87 0.47 4.24
CA CYS A 21 -0.40 0.21 3.58
C CYS A 21 -1.11 -0.96 4.24
N VAL A 22 -2.34 -0.74 4.68
CA VAL A 22 -3.23 -1.77 5.23
C VAL A 22 -4.26 -2.10 4.15
N LEU A 23 -4.22 -3.33 3.64
CA LEU A 23 -4.85 -3.71 2.39
C LEU A 23 -5.89 -4.81 2.61
N ASP A 24 -7.13 -4.54 2.24
CA ASP A 24 -8.23 -5.49 2.28
C ASP A 24 -8.01 -6.60 1.26
N VAL A 25 -7.96 -7.85 1.72
CA VAL A 25 -7.93 -9.05 0.86
C VAL A 25 -9.10 -9.97 1.14
N SER A 26 -10.21 -9.44 1.68
CA SER A 26 -11.46 -10.17 1.88
C SER A 26 -12.04 -10.70 0.58
N MET A 27 -12.95 -11.68 0.67
CA MET A 27 -13.60 -12.28 -0.50
C MET A 27 -14.25 -11.24 -1.45
N SER A 28 -14.76 -10.12 -0.91
CA SER A 28 -15.41 -9.06 -1.70
C SER A 28 -14.46 -8.39 -2.71
N MET A 29 -13.15 -8.43 -2.44
CA MET A 29 -12.12 -7.83 -3.28
C MET A 29 -11.89 -8.60 -4.59
N GLY A 30 -12.37 -9.85 -4.68
CA GLY A 30 -12.41 -10.62 -5.92
C GLY A 30 -13.51 -10.20 -6.89
N ARG A 31 -14.42 -9.30 -6.47
CA ARG A 31 -15.48 -8.80 -7.37
C ARG A 31 -14.88 -8.07 -8.55
N GLN A 32 -15.57 -8.18 -9.68
CA GLN A 32 -15.19 -7.50 -10.90
C GLN A 32 -15.29 -5.98 -10.75
N CYS A 33 -14.24 -5.28 -11.15
CA CYS A 33 -14.26 -3.83 -11.23
C CYS A 33 -15.05 -3.39 -12.46
N THR A 34 -16.14 -2.65 -12.24
CA THR A 34 -16.95 -2.07 -13.31
C THR A 34 -16.55 -0.62 -13.51
N THR A 35 -16.41 -0.22 -14.77
CA THR A 35 -16.27 1.20 -15.13
C THR A 35 -17.67 1.78 -15.36
N GLY A 36 -17.84 3.10 -15.24
CA GLY A 36 -19.14 3.78 -15.25
C GLY A 36 -20.07 3.44 -16.43
N ASP A 37 -19.53 2.88 -17.52
CA ASP A 37 -20.28 2.44 -18.70
C ASP A 37 -20.70 0.95 -18.64
N ALA A 38 -20.74 0.35 -17.45
CA ALA A 38 -21.12 -1.05 -17.20
C ALA A 38 -20.31 -2.13 -17.95
N LYS A 39 -19.21 -1.73 -18.61
CA LYS A 39 -18.26 -2.67 -19.20
C LYS A 39 -17.35 -3.23 -18.11
N SER A 40 -17.36 -4.55 -18.00
CA SER A 40 -16.38 -5.34 -17.27
C SER A 40 -14.97 -4.95 -17.73
N SER A 41 -14.13 -4.46 -16.81
CA SER A 41 -12.72 -4.19 -17.08
C SER A 41 -11.87 -5.46 -17.27
N GLY A 42 -12.43 -6.65 -16.97
CA GLY A 42 -11.67 -7.90 -16.89
C GLY A 42 -10.77 -8.00 -15.66
N LEU A 43 -10.77 -6.98 -14.79
CA LEU A 43 -9.96 -6.92 -13.57
C LEU A 43 -10.85 -7.08 -12.33
N SER A 44 -10.31 -7.72 -11.29
CA SER A 44 -10.92 -7.67 -9.95
C SER A 44 -10.58 -6.34 -9.25
N ILE A 45 -11.33 -6.00 -8.20
CA ILE A 45 -10.98 -4.86 -7.33
C ILE A 45 -9.56 -5.06 -6.76
N LEU A 46 -9.22 -6.29 -6.35
CA LEU A 46 -7.88 -6.61 -5.85
C LEU A 46 -6.80 -6.35 -6.90
N ASP A 47 -7.03 -6.63 -8.19
CA ASP A 47 -6.05 -6.36 -9.24
C ASP A 47 -5.79 -4.85 -9.41
N VAL A 48 -6.85 -4.04 -9.32
CA VAL A 48 -6.72 -2.58 -9.35
C VAL A 48 -5.94 -2.08 -8.12
N VAL A 49 -6.22 -2.63 -6.93
CA VAL A 49 -5.52 -2.27 -5.70
C VAL A 49 -4.05 -2.72 -5.74
N LYS A 50 -3.73 -3.91 -6.26
CA LYS A 50 -2.36 -4.37 -6.50
C LYS A 50 -1.62 -3.41 -7.42
N HIS A 51 -2.27 -2.94 -8.49
CA HIS A 51 -1.68 -1.96 -9.40
C HIS A 51 -1.41 -0.63 -8.68
N ALA A 52 -2.40 -0.09 -7.95
CA ALA A 52 -2.24 1.15 -7.19
C ALA A 52 -1.10 1.04 -6.16
N PHE A 53 -0.97 -0.08 -5.47
CA PHE A 53 0.12 -0.33 -4.53
C PHE A 53 1.49 -0.33 -5.23
N LYS A 54 1.62 -0.96 -6.40
CA LYS A 54 2.84 -0.88 -7.22
C LYS A 54 3.14 0.57 -7.61
N THR A 55 2.14 1.37 -7.99
CA THR A 55 2.32 2.78 -8.33
C THR A 55 2.83 3.58 -7.14
N ILE A 56 2.29 3.35 -5.94
CA ILE A 56 2.78 3.97 -4.71
C ILE A 56 4.25 3.63 -4.49
N ALA A 57 4.61 2.34 -4.55
CA ALA A 57 5.99 1.89 -4.35
C ALA A 57 6.96 2.57 -5.34
N HIS A 58 6.60 2.66 -6.62
CA HIS A 58 7.42 3.32 -7.65
C HIS A 58 7.45 4.85 -7.55
N SER A 59 6.53 5.47 -6.82
CA SER A 59 6.52 6.92 -6.58
C SER A 59 7.39 7.34 -5.39
N LEU A 60 7.77 6.38 -4.54
CA LEU A 60 8.67 6.58 -3.41
C LEU A 60 10.13 6.55 -3.87
N ASN A 61 11.02 7.16 -3.08
CA ASN A 61 12.46 7.16 -3.34
C ASN A 61 13.21 6.25 -2.35
N SER A 62 14.51 6.04 -2.57
CA SER A 62 15.33 5.11 -1.78
C SER A 62 15.47 5.45 -0.29
N LYS A 63 15.11 6.67 0.13
CA LYS A 63 15.08 7.07 1.54
C LYS A 63 13.75 6.76 2.23
N ASP A 64 12.71 6.45 1.47
CA ASP A 64 11.39 6.12 2.00
C ASP A 64 11.31 4.63 2.32
N ARG A 65 10.55 4.27 3.37
CA ARG A 65 10.24 2.87 3.69
C ARG A 65 8.77 2.59 3.44
N LEU A 66 8.50 1.41 2.89
CA LEU A 66 7.15 0.90 2.65
C LEU A 66 6.95 -0.42 3.40
N SER A 67 5.81 -0.53 4.04
CA SER A 67 5.30 -1.75 4.68
C SER A 67 3.94 -2.12 4.12
N LEU A 68 3.63 -3.41 4.14
CA LEU A 68 2.34 -3.94 3.70
C LEU A 68 1.77 -4.88 4.75
N VAL A 69 0.60 -4.52 5.27
CA VAL A 69 -0.26 -5.39 6.06
C VAL A 69 -1.47 -5.73 5.20
N THR A 70 -1.82 -7.02 5.12
CA THR A 70 -3.06 -7.45 4.49
C THR A 70 -4.01 -7.99 5.55
N TYR A 71 -5.31 -7.76 5.40
CA TYR A 71 -6.30 -8.33 6.30
C TYR A 71 -7.43 -9.02 5.54
N SER A 72 -7.88 -10.15 6.09
CA SER A 72 -9.16 -10.77 5.77
C SER A 72 -9.85 -11.16 7.08
N SER A 73 -10.01 -12.43 7.41
CA SER A 73 -10.46 -12.85 8.74
C SER A 73 -9.41 -12.53 9.82
N THR A 74 -8.13 -12.48 9.44
CA THR A 74 -7.00 -12.07 10.28
C THR A 74 -6.07 -11.15 9.49
N ALA A 75 -5.27 -10.37 10.19
CA ALA A 75 -4.20 -9.55 9.64
C ALA A 75 -2.90 -10.36 9.46
N SER A 76 -2.04 -9.91 8.55
CA SER A 76 -0.72 -10.48 8.31
C SER A 76 0.18 -9.43 7.70
N VAL A 77 1.37 -9.24 8.30
CA VAL A 77 2.45 -8.45 7.69
C VAL A 77 3.01 -9.21 6.51
N LYS A 78 2.89 -8.65 5.31
CA LYS A 78 3.44 -9.20 4.07
C LYS A 78 4.79 -8.60 3.71
N ILE A 79 5.00 -7.34 4.07
CA ILE A 79 6.27 -6.63 3.87
C ILE A 79 6.56 -5.84 5.15
N LYS A 80 7.65 -6.18 5.84
CA LYS A 80 8.21 -5.40 6.95
C LYS A 80 8.74 -4.06 6.43
N PRO A 81 8.97 -3.03 7.26
CA PRO A 81 9.48 -1.73 6.81
C PRO A 81 10.73 -1.86 5.93
N THR A 82 10.56 -1.68 4.62
CA THR A 82 11.60 -1.94 3.62
C THR A 82 11.90 -0.66 2.86
N SER A 83 13.18 -0.31 2.68
CA SER A 83 13.57 0.86 1.89
C SER A 83 13.21 0.69 0.41
N MET A 84 12.64 1.71 -0.22
CA MET A 84 12.22 1.69 -1.64
C MET A 84 13.39 1.92 -2.61
N ASN A 85 14.45 1.13 -2.43
CA ASN A 85 15.54 0.97 -3.40
C ASN A 85 15.20 -0.16 -4.39
N GLU A 86 16.10 -0.46 -5.32
CA GLU A 86 15.86 -1.47 -6.37
C GLU A 86 15.52 -2.87 -5.80
N ALA A 87 16.18 -3.28 -4.72
CA ALA A 87 15.90 -4.56 -4.07
C ALA A 87 14.52 -4.56 -3.38
N GLY A 88 14.19 -3.48 -2.68
CA GLY A 88 12.89 -3.30 -2.04
C GLY A 88 11.72 -3.29 -3.04
N LEU A 89 11.90 -2.63 -4.19
CA LEU A 89 10.90 -2.63 -5.27
C LEU A 89 10.68 -4.04 -5.85
N LYS A 90 11.75 -4.81 -6.05
CA LYS A 90 11.65 -6.21 -6.51
C LYS A 90 10.90 -7.08 -5.50
N GLU A 91 11.17 -6.89 -4.21
CA GLU A 91 10.48 -7.61 -3.15
C GLU A 91 9.00 -7.26 -3.09
N VAL A 92 8.67 -5.96 -3.15
CA VAL A 92 7.29 -5.46 -3.25
C VAL A 92 6.56 -6.11 -4.42
N GLN A 93 7.17 -6.11 -5.61
CA GLN A 93 6.59 -6.70 -6.81
C GLN A 93 6.32 -8.20 -6.64
N ARG A 94 7.28 -8.94 -6.06
CA ARG A 94 7.15 -10.37 -5.82
C ARG A 94 6.00 -10.68 -4.86
N VAL A 95 5.91 -9.94 -3.75
CA VAL A 95 4.89 -10.16 -2.72
C VAL A 95 3.49 -9.78 -3.21
N ILE A 96 3.34 -8.61 -3.83
CA ILE A 96 2.03 -8.12 -4.28
C ILE A 96 1.38 -9.05 -5.32
N ASP A 97 2.18 -9.69 -6.18
CA ASP A 97 1.69 -10.61 -7.21
C ASP A 97 1.14 -11.92 -6.60
N THR A 98 1.59 -12.28 -5.40
CA THR A 98 1.12 -13.50 -4.69
C THR A 98 -0.16 -13.30 -3.88
N LEU A 99 -0.63 -12.06 -3.69
CA LEU A 99 -1.84 -11.83 -2.88
C LEU A 99 -3.07 -12.45 -3.54
N GLN A 100 -3.91 -13.07 -2.73
CA GLN A 100 -5.19 -13.64 -3.14
C GLN A 100 -6.28 -13.13 -2.20
N HIS A 101 -7.49 -13.01 -2.74
CA HIS A 101 -8.65 -12.66 -1.93
C HIS A 101 -9.23 -13.88 -1.23
N GLY A 102 -9.82 -13.71 -0.05
CA GLY A 102 -10.50 -14.77 0.69
C GLY A 102 -10.88 -14.33 2.09
N GLY A 103 -11.65 -15.16 2.81
CA GLY A 103 -12.06 -14.87 4.18
C GLY A 103 -13.00 -13.66 4.31
N GLU A 104 -13.10 -13.15 5.54
CA GLU A 104 -13.98 -12.05 5.95
C GLU A 104 -13.23 -10.69 5.98
N THR A 105 -13.79 -9.69 6.65
CA THR A 105 -13.28 -8.29 6.67
C THR A 105 -13.01 -7.83 8.10
N ASN A 106 -11.93 -8.33 8.69
CA ASN A 106 -11.44 -7.93 10.01
C ASN A 106 -10.55 -6.68 9.91
N LEU A 107 -11.20 -5.56 9.64
CA LEU A 107 -10.54 -4.25 9.48
C LEU A 107 -9.76 -3.84 10.74
N TRP A 108 -10.29 -4.15 11.92
CA TRP A 108 -9.66 -3.76 13.19
C TRP A 108 -8.29 -4.41 13.35
N ASP A 109 -8.20 -5.72 13.12
CA ASP A 109 -6.95 -6.46 13.20
C ASP A 109 -5.91 -5.91 12.21
N GLY A 110 -6.35 -5.58 10.99
CA GLY A 110 -5.49 -4.94 9.98
C GLY A 110 -4.94 -3.59 10.41
N LEU A 111 -5.79 -2.72 10.97
CA LEU A 111 -5.36 -1.40 11.45
C LEU A 111 -4.45 -1.50 12.67
N TYR A 112 -4.79 -2.37 13.63
CA TYR A 112 -3.99 -2.61 14.82
C TYR A 112 -2.57 -3.07 14.44
N GLU A 113 -2.47 -4.10 13.59
CA GLU A 113 -1.18 -4.61 13.13
C GLU A 113 -0.38 -3.55 12.36
N GLY A 114 -1.04 -2.71 11.55
CA GLY A 114 -0.38 -1.60 10.86
C GLY A 114 0.18 -0.53 11.80
N MET A 115 -0.54 -0.20 12.88
CA MET A 115 -0.07 0.74 13.91
C MET A 115 1.07 0.15 14.72
N GLU A 116 0.98 -1.12 15.11
CA GLU A 116 2.05 -1.83 15.81
C GLU A 116 3.32 -1.89 14.96
N LEU A 117 3.21 -2.20 13.67
CA LEU A 117 4.36 -2.25 12.76
C LEU A 117 5.07 -0.91 12.60
N LEU A 118 4.33 0.20 12.63
CA LEU A 118 4.91 1.55 12.58
C LEU A 118 5.50 1.98 13.93
N SER A 119 4.89 1.53 15.04
CA SER A 119 5.36 1.85 16.40
C SER A 119 6.62 1.05 16.75
N ASN A 120 6.69 -0.20 16.30
CA ASN A 120 7.77 -1.15 16.57
C ASN A 120 8.30 -1.78 15.26
N PRO A 121 9.11 -1.05 14.48
CA PRO A 121 9.59 -1.52 13.17
C PRO A 121 10.47 -2.78 13.21
N GLU A 122 10.89 -3.22 14.40
CA GLU A 122 11.77 -4.37 14.64
C GLU A 122 11.05 -5.61 15.22
N SER A 123 9.78 -5.51 15.66
CA SER A 123 9.18 -6.52 16.57
C SER A 123 8.38 -7.66 15.92
N SER A 124 8.48 -7.87 14.61
CA SER A 124 7.71 -8.92 13.91
C SER A 124 8.40 -10.30 13.91
N ASP A 125 9.28 -10.55 14.88
CA ASP A 125 9.85 -11.87 15.17
C ASP A 125 9.39 -12.31 16.56
N VAL A 126 8.12 -12.70 16.71
CA VAL A 126 7.63 -13.48 17.85
C VAL A 126 6.65 -14.53 17.36
#